data_AF-A0A2D4S7Q0-F1
#
_entry.id   AF-A0A2D4S7Q0-F1
#
_cell.length_a   1.000
_cell.length_b   1.000
_cell.length_c   1.000
_cell.angle_alpha   90.00
_cell.angle_beta   90.00
_cell.angle_gamma   90.00
#
_symmetry.space_group_name_H-M   'P 1'
#
loop_
_entity.id
_entity.type
_entity.pdbx_description
1 polymer ?
#
loop_
_entity_poly.entity_id
_entity_poly.type
_entity_poly.pdbx_seq_one_letter_code
_entity_poly.pdbx_strand_id
1 'polypeptide(L)'
;MNRGGLAAGLLVWAASAPVGAANIELEFMGPGYNDTTAAAPVGDNPGTTRGEQRRIATQFAADILGQRLVSTIDIVIQAAFPPESCGGGPGEGFTTIGSAGPTNFFLFPPGGAPAGVTPNVFYPQALANALANEDLDPSAEIDARFNASIDRADCLGDIDWYYGLDGEPGNDISFIEVAVHEFIHGLGFLTLTNLETGALPTRGGQPRPDVFATRIRDLSENQLWPALTNAQRADSATNDGNVVWDGPSANSTGAPTLSDGTNQGRIQLYAPDPLEDGSSVSHWDTALLPNALMEPFATADVSALGGIGLSACVLQDIGWQLTGGAGCPDNSTTTPTPGTPGNPGAAPASGVGGGGGGGGCALGRPGAADPLLWLMGGLALIGVARRRTASR
;
A
#
# COMPACT_ATOMS: atom_id res chain seq x y z
N MET A 1 29.67 9.74 -69.26
CA MET A 1 29.24 10.66 -68.18
C MET A 1 27.87 10.21 -67.71
N ASN A 2 27.77 9.48 -66.59
CA ASN A 2 26.49 9.11 -66.00
C ASN A 2 26.57 9.38 -64.50
N ARG A 3 25.72 10.29 -64.02
CA ARG A 3 25.71 10.81 -62.65
C ARG A 3 24.93 9.84 -61.75
N GLY A 4 25.61 9.24 -60.77
CA GLY A 4 24.95 8.53 -59.68
C GLY A 4 24.42 9.53 -58.65
N GLY A 5 23.10 9.51 -58.42
CA GLY A 5 22.45 10.27 -57.34
C GLY A 5 22.49 9.47 -56.04
N LEU A 6 23.13 10.03 -55.01
CA LEU A 6 23.05 9.57 -53.63
C LEU A 6 21.76 10.11 -53.00
N ALA A 7 20.86 9.21 -52.59
CA ALA A 7 19.73 9.55 -51.74
C ALA A 7 20.20 9.57 -50.28
N ALA A 8 20.19 10.75 -49.66
CA ALA A 8 20.41 10.90 -48.22
C ALA A 8 19.10 10.58 -47.48
N GLY A 9 19.09 9.48 -46.72
CA GLY A 9 17.99 9.16 -45.82
C GLY A 9 17.99 10.11 -44.63
N LEU A 10 16.88 10.82 -44.42
CA LEU A 10 16.62 11.63 -43.24
C LEU A 10 16.28 10.67 -42.08
N LEU A 11 17.23 10.43 -41.16
CA LEU A 11 16.92 9.81 -39.88
C LEU A 11 16.15 10.85 -39.04
N VAL A 12 14.84 10.67 -38.91
CA VAL A 12 14.04 11.39 -37.93
C VAL A 12 14.28 10.71 -36.58
N TRP A 13 15.08 11.35 -35.73
CA TRP A 13 15.10 11.04 -34.31
C TRP A 13 13.79 11.57 -33.73
N ALA A 14 12.87 10.67 -33.39
CA ALA A 14 11.76 11.01 -32.50
C ALA A 14 12.37 11.31 -31.13
N ALA A 15 12.53 12.59 -30.79
CA ALA A 15 12.79 12.99 -29.42
C ALA A 15 11.54 12.63 -28.61
N SER A 16 11.62 11.63 -27.73
CA SER A 16 10.62 11.39 -26.70
C SER A 16 10.51 12.67 -25.87
N ALA A 17 9.32 13.29 -25.83
CA ALA A 17 9.05 14.31 -24.83
C ALA A 17 9.32 13.70 -23.44
N PRO A 18 9.86 14.45 -22.47
CA PRO A 18 9.95 13.94 -21.10
C PRO A 18 8.52 13.62 -20.65
N VAL A 19 8.25 12.36 -20.34
CA VAL A 19 6.98 11.97 -19.76
C VAL A 19 6.91 12.62 -18.38
N GLY A 20 5.84 13.36 -18.11
CA GLY A 20 5.70 14.20 -16.91
C GLY A 20 5.52 13.38 -15.64
N ALA A 21 5.74 14.03 -14.50
CA ALA A 21 5.26 13.56 -13.21
C ALA A 21 3.73 13.38 -13.26
N ALA A 22 3.21 12.36 -12.58
CA ALA A 22 1.78 12.11 -12.48
C ALA A 22 1.09 13.26 -11.72
N ASN A 23 -0.08 13.66 -12.20
CA ASN A 23 -0.97 14.54 -11.45
C ASN A 23 -1.93 13.67 -10.63
N ILE A 24 -2.01 13.94 -9.32
CA ILE A 24 -2.92 13.24 -8.40
C ILE A 24 -3.94 14.25 -7.87
N GLU A 25 -5.20 14.04 -8.22
CA GLU A 25 -6.31 14.90 -7.85
C GLU A 25 -7.07 14.32 -6.66
N LEU A 26 -7.52 15.20 -5.74
CA LEU A 26 -8.23 14.80 -4.53
C LEU A 26 -9.70 15.20 -4.58
N GLU A 27 -10.58 14.22 -4.44
CA GLU A 27 -12.00 14.40 -4.18
C GLU A 27 -12.26 14.21 -2.68
N PHE A 28 -12.35 15.33 -1.94
CA PHE A 28 -12.61 15.28 -0.49
C PHE A 28 -14.08 14.99 -0.17
N MET A 29 -14.31 13.82 0.44
CA MET A 29 -15.62 13.30 0.79
C MET A 29 -15.97 13.52 2.26
N GLY A 30 -17.26 13.74 2.52
CA GLY A 30 -17.83 13.77 3.87
C GLY A 30 -17.43 14.98 4.74
N PRO A 31 -17.82 14.96 6.02
CA PRO A 31 -17.64 16.13 6.90
C PRO A 31 -16.23 16.26 7.49
N GLY A 32 -15.43 15.19 7.54
CA GLY A 32 -14.15 15.19 8.26
C GLY A 32 -13.11 16.17 7.70
N TYR A 33 -13.03 16.30 6.37
CA TYR A 33 -12.20 17.33 5.73
C TYR A 33 -12.78 18.74 5.88
N ASN A 34 -14.05 18.87 6.24
CA ASN A 34 -14.75 20.14 6.47
C ASN A 34 -14.87 20.49 7.96
N ASP A 35 -14.09 19.85 8.82
CA ASP A 35 -14.08 20.11 10.25
C ASP A 35 -13.61 21.56 10.54
N THR A 36 -14.50 22.33 11.16
CA THR A 36 -14.29 23.76 11.47
C THR A 36 -13.72 23.99 12.86
N THR A 37 -13.41 22.92 13.60
CA THR A 37 -12.73 23.01 14.90
C THR A 37 -11.42 23.77 14.74
N ALA A 38 -11.27 24.87 15.47
CA ALA A 38 -10.08 25.71 15.39
C ALA A 38 -8.84 24.93 15.83
N ALA A 39 -7.76 25.07 15.06
CA ALA A 39 -6.47 24.47 15.32
C ALA A 39 -5.37 25.51 15.04
N ALA A 40 -4.31 25.53 15.86
CA ALA A 40 -3.14 26.34 15.54
C ALA A 40 -2.33 25.63 14.42
N PRO A 41 -1.72 26.38 13.49
CA PRO A 41 -0.76 25.82 12.53
C PRO A 41 0.28 24.93 13.23
N VAL A 42 0.67 23.83 12.57
CA VAL A 42 1.55 22.80 13.15
C VAL A 42 2.50 22.29 12.07
N GLY A 43 3.79 22.16 12.40
CA GLY A 43 4.83 21.60 11.51
C GLY A 43 4.72 22.04 10.05
N ASP A 44 4.85 23.34 9.75
CA ASP A 44 4.70 23.90 8.40
C ASP A 44 3.33 23.73 7.70
N ASN A 45 2.33 23.13 8.36
CA ASN A 45 0.94 23.14 7.90
C ASN A 45 0.26 24.46 8.34
N PRO A 46 -0.08 25.39 7.42
CA PRO A 46 -0.64 26.69 7.77
C PRO A 46 -2.13 26.62 8.16
N GLY A 47 -2.77 25.46 8.12
CA GLY A 47 -4.18 25.30 8.38
C GLY A 47 -4.60 25.80 9.77
N THR A 48 -5.73 26.49 9.82
CA THR A 48 -6.30 27.14 11.02
C THR A 48 -7.53 26.42 11.57
N THR A 49 -8.01 25.40 10.86
CA THR A 49 -8.97 24.43 11.38
C THR A 49 -8.45 23.02 11.15
N ARG A 50 -8.95 22.05 11.93
CA ARG A 50 -8.61 20.64 11.77
C ARG A 50 -8.88 20.14 10.34
N GLY A 51 -10.02 20.51 9.76
CA GLY A 51 -10.36 20.15 8.37
C GLY A 51 -9.41 20.78 7.35
N GLU A 52 -8.98 22.02 7.56
CA GLU A 52 -7.97 22.67 6.71
C GLU A 52 -6.62 21.95 6.79
N GLN A 53 -6.16 21.61 8.00
CA GLN A 53 -4.92 20.86 8.19
C GLN A 53 -4.97 19.48 7.53
N ARG A 54 -6.06 18.74 7.69
CA ARG A 54 -6.29 17.45 7.01
C ARG A 54 -6.17 17.59 5.49
N ARG A 55 -6.86 18.56 4.88
CA ARG A 55 -6.81 18.76 3.41
C ARG A 55 -5.40 19.07 2.92
N ILE A 56 -4.69 19.95 3.63
CA ILE A 56 -3.31 20.33 3.28
C ILE A 56 -2.40 19.11 3.36
N ALA A 57 -2.48 18.33 4.44
CA ALA A 57 -1.63 17.17 4.63
C ALA A 57 -1.95 16.04 3.63
N THR A 58 -3.24 15.82 3.29
CA THR A 58 -3.63 14.84 2.26
C THR A 58 -3.14 15.25 0.88
N GLN A 59 -3.25 16.53 0.50
CA GLN A 59 -2.69 17.03 -0.75
C GLN A 59 -1.18 16.85 -0.79
N PHE A 60 -0.51 17.15 0.32
CA PHE A 60 0.93 16.98 0.40
C PHE A 60 1.36 15.51 0.24
N ALA A 61 0.64 14.56 0.83
CA ALA A 61 0.85 13.12 0.60
C ALA A 61 0.64 12.72 -0.87
N ALA A 62 -0.39 13.25 -1.54
CA ALA A 62 -0.61 13.05 -2.96
C ALA A 62 0.54 13.62 -3.82
N ASP A 63 1.02 14.83 -3.49
CA ASP A 63 2.12 15.49 -4.19
C ASP A 63 3.44 14.71 -4.09
N ILE A 64 3.70 14.07 -2.94
CA ILE A 64 4.84 13.16 -2.74
C ILE A 64 4.79 12.04 -3.81
N LEU A 65 3.66 11.37 -3.98
CA LEU A 65 3.54 10.28 -4.95
C LEU A 65 3.52 10.78 -6.41
N GLY A 66 2.82 11.88 -6.68
CA GLY A 66 2.75 12.47 -8.02
C GLY A 66 4.12 12.78 -8.61
N GLN A 67 5.05 13.28 -7.80
CA GLN A 67 6.43 13.56 -8.22
C GLN A 67 7.28 12.32 -8.53
N ARG A 68 6.85 11.14 -8.10
CA ARG A 68 7.60 9.88 -8.23
C ARG A 68 7.10 9.01 -9.37
N LEU A 69 5.85 9.18 -9.76
CA LEU A 69 5.20 8.38 -10.80
C LEU A 69 5.17 9.12 -12.12
N VAL A 70 5.18 8.35 -13.20
CA VAL A 70 4.99 8.86 -14.56
C VAL A 70 3.61 8.41 -15.04
N SER A 71 2.73 9.37 -15.27
CA SER A 71 1.42 9.15 -15.89
C SER A 71 1.01 10.38 -16.71
N THR A 72 0.41 10.14 -17.86
CA THR A 72 -0.25 11.17 -18.69
C THR A 72 -1.76 11.27 -18.40
N ILE A 73 -2.28 10.33 -17.61
CA ILE A 73 -3.66 10.28 -17.15
C ILE A 73 -3.66 10.69 -15.68
N ASP A 74 -4.55 11.61 -15.32
CA ASP A 74 -4.73 12.03 -13.93
C ASP A 74 -5.14 10.83 -13.07
N ILE A 75 -4.66 10.80 -11.83
CA ILE A 75 -5.06 9.79 -10.83
C ILE A 75 -5.96 10.48 -9.83
N VAL A 76 -7.22 10.09 -9.76
CA VAL A 76 -8.20 10.69 -8.86
C VAL A 76 -8.33 9.81 -7.60
N ILE A 77 -8.19 10.44 -6.44
CA ILE A 77 -8.35 9.81 -5.14
C ILE A 77 -9.58 10.38 -4.44
N GLN A 78 -10.57 9.53 -4.19
CA GLN A 78 -11.67 9.82 -3.27
C GLN A 78 -11.21 9.62 -1.84
N ALA A 79 -11.00 10.73 -1.13
CA ALA A 79 -10.50 10.71 0.23
C ALA A 79 -11.61 11.08 1.21
N ALA A 80 -11.88 10.22 2.18
CA ALA A 80 -12.80 10.47 3.28
C ALA A 80 -12.07 10.45 4.64
N PHE A 81 -12.61 11.19 5.61
CA PHE A 81 -12.13 11.17 7.00
C PHE A 81 -13.30 10.81 7.94
N PRO A 82 -13.87 9.60 7.85
CA PRO A 82 -14.99 9.19 8.68
C PRO A 82 -14.54 8.85 10.11
N PRO A 83 -15.40 8.99 11.13
CA PRO A 83 -15.15 8.35 12.41
C PRO A 83 -15.28 6.83 12.26
N GLU A 84 -14.25 6.08 12.64
CA GLU A 84 -14.25 4.62 12.62
C GLU A 84 -13.95 4.06 14.02
N SER A 85 -14.00 2.73 14.16
CA SER A 85 -13.72 2.05 15.43
C SER A 85 -12.30 2.33 15.88
N CYS A 86 -12.10 2.51 17.18
CA CYS A 86 -10.76 2.65 17.78
C CYS A 86 -10.15 1.30 18.16
N GLY A 87 -10.69 0.19 17.63
CA GLY A 87 -10.40 -1.16 18.08
C GLY A 87 -10.86 -1.41 19.54
N GLY A 88 -10.51 -2.58 20.08
CA GLY A 88 -10.78 -2.92 21.48
C GLY A 88 -12.02 -3.77 21.73
N GLY A 89 -12.60 -4.39 20.70
CA GLY A 89 -13.41 -5.59 20.92
C GLY A 89 -12.56 -6.71 21.54
N PRO A 90 -13.13 -7.67 22.29
CA PRO A 90 -12.38 -8.84 22.75
C PRO A 90 -11.78 -9.59 21.55
N GLY A 91 -10.46 -9.57 21.41
CA GLY A 91 -9.73 -10.20 20.29
C GLY A 91 -9.10 -9.23 19.28
N GLU A 92 -9.37 -7.92 19.38
CA GLU A 92 -8.78 -6.90 18.50
C GLU A 92 -7.54 -6.27 19.15
N GLY A 93 -6.34 -6.70 18.74
CA GLY A 93 -5.06 -6.22 19.25
C GLY A 93 -4.58 -4.88 18.66
N PHE A 94 -5.32 -4.34 17.71
CA PHE A 94 -4.91 -3.20 16.87
C PHE A 94 -6.06 -2.25 16.56
N THR A 95 -5.72 -1.04 16.11
CA THR A 95 -6.65 0.00 15.66
C THR A 95 -6.35 0.32 14.20
N THR A 96 -7.33 0.16 13.30
CA THR A 96 -7.19 0.63 11.92
C THR A 96 -7.20 2.16 11.90
N ILE A 97 -6.12 2.73 11.36
CA ILE A 97 -5.91 4.18 11.29
C ILE A 97 -6.12 4.72 9.87
N GLY A 98 -5.86 3.90 8.86
CA GLY A 98 -6.12 4.18 7.47
C GLY A 98 -6.56 2.92 6.72
N SER A 99 -7.20 3.12 5.59
CA SER A 99 -7.38 2.08 4.58
C SER A 99 -7.52 2.72 3.20
N ALA A 100 -6.98 2.08 2.18
CA ALA A 100 -7.24 2.46 0.81
C ALA A 100 -7.07 1.29 -0.16
N GLY A 101 -7.63 1.46 -1.35
CA GLY A 101 -7.44 0.52 -2.43
C GLY A 101 -7.92 1.05 -3.77
N PRO A 102 -7.57 0.36 -4.86
CA PRO A 102 -8.11 0.64 -6.17
C PRO A 102 -9.62 0.42 -6.18
N THR A 103 -10.37 1.32 -6.78
CA THR A 103 -11.83 1.19 -6.93
C THR A 103 -12.21 0.14 -7.98
N ASN A 104 -11.32 -0.12 -8.93
CA ASN A 104 -11.54 -1.07 -10.02
C ASN A 104 -10.23 -1.72 -10.50
N PHE A 105 -10.38 -2.80 -11.26
CA PHE A 105 -9.28 -3.53 -11.87
C PHE A 105 -9.59 -3.88 -13.32
N PHE A 106 -8.58 -3.73 -14.18
CA PHE A 106 -8.68 -4.01 -15.61
C PHE A 106 -7.82 -5.20 -16.00
N LEU A 107 -8.29 -5.95 -16.99
CA LEU A 107 -7.56 -7.05 -17.58
C LEU A 107 -7.47 -6.85 -19.08
N PHE A 108 -6.24 -6.84 -19.58
CA PHE A 108 -5.97 -6.74 -21.01
C PHE A 108 -6.08 -8.12 -21.69
N PRO A 109 -6.86 -8.25 -22.78
CA PRO A 109 -6.98 -9.50 -23.51
C PRO A 109 -5.70 -9.81 -24.29
N PRO A 110 -5.44 -11.09 -24.61
CA PRO A 110 -4.37 -11.45 -25.54
C PRO A 110 -4.51 -10.70 -26.87
N GLY A 111 -3.43 -10.06 -27.33
CA GLY A 111 -3.42 -9.27 -28.57
C GLY A 111 -3.99 -7.84 -28.45
N GLY A 112 -4.55 -7.46 -27.30
CA GLY A 112 -4.99 -6.10 -26.99
C GLY A 112 -4.24 -5.45 -25.83
N ALA A 113 -3.24 -6.13 -25.26
CA ALA A 113 -2.41 -5.58 -24.19
C ALA A 113 -1.38 -4.57 -24.74
N PRO A 114 -1.18 -3.42 -24.07
CA PRO A 114 -0.06 -2.53 -24.37
C PRO A 114 1.28 -3.25 -24.31
N ALA A 115 2.30 -2.69 -24.96
CA ALA A 115 3.63 -3.28 -24.97
C ALA A 115 4.19 -3.39 -23.54
N GLY A 116 4.72 -4.57 -23.18
CA GLY A 116 5.26 -4.82 -21.84
C GLY A 116 4.22 -5.24 -20.79
N VAL A 117 2.93 -5.21 -21.13
CA VAL A 117 1.85 -5.66 -20.24
C VAL A 117 1.60 -7.15 -20.42
N THR A 118 1.47 -7.87 -19.30
CA THR A 118 1.12 -9.30 -19.31
C THR A 118 -0.38 -9.44 -19.52
N PRO A 119 -0.86 -10.08 -20.61
CA PRO A 119 -2.29 -10.29 -20.80
C PRO A 119 -2.82 -11.29 -19.75
N ASN A 120 -4.13 -11.30 -19.53
CA ASN A 120 -4.77 -12.20 -18.56
C ASN A 120 -4.32 -11.99 -17.10
N VAL A 121 -3.90 -10.77 -16.76
CA VAL A 121 -3.57 -10.33 -15.40
C VAL A 121 -4.43 -9.12 -15.07
N PHE A 122 -4.90 -9.01 -13.82
CA PHE A 122 -5.60 -7.82 -13.33
C PHE A 122 -4.62 -6.75 -12.89
N TYR A 123 -4.85 -5.52 -13.35
CA TYR A 123 -4.10 -4.33 -12.99
C TYR A 123 -5.05 -3.35 -12.28
N PRO A 124 -4.63 -2.69 -11.18
CA PRO A 124 -5.44 -1.66 -10.53
C PRO A 124 -5.68 -0.51 -11.52
N GLN A 125 -6.84 0.15 -11.43
CA GLN A 125 -7.29 1.13 -12.43
C GLN A 125 -6.24 2.20 -12.74
N ALA A 126 -5.63 2.84 -11.73
CA ALA A 126 -4.60 3.85 -11.95
C ALA A 126 -3.43 3.34 -12.82
N LEU A 127 -2.92 2.14 -12.51
CA LEU A 127 -1.85 1.52 -13.28
C LEU A 127 -2.33 1.10 -14.67
N ALA A 128 -3.54 0.57 -14.79
CA ALA A 128 -4.11 0.20 -16.08
C ALA A 128 -4.28 1.41 -17.01
N ASN A 129 -4.75 2.54 -16.48
CA ASN A 129 -4.88 3.81 -17.19
C ASN A 129 -3.51 4.32 -17.66
N ALA A 130 -2.51 4.32 -16.78
CA ALA A 130 -1.15 4.72 -17.12
C ALA A 130 -0.52 3.81 -18.21
N LEU A 131 -0.71 2.50 -18.11
CA LEU A 131 -0.20 1.52 -19.08
C LEU A 131 -0.91 1.60 -20.44
N ALA A 132 -2.21 1.89 -20.44
CA ALA A 132 -3.01 2.09 -21.66
C ALA A 132 -2.81 3.48 -22.29
N ASN A 133 -2.31 4.45 -21.51
CA ASN A 133 -2.30 5.87 -21.86
C ASN A 133 -3.71 6.35 -22.26
N GLU A 134 -4.71 5.89 -21.51
CA GLU A 134 -6.14 6.14 -21.71
C GLU A 134 -6.84 6.04 -20.36
N ASP A 135 -7.79 6.94 -20.10
CA ASP A 135 -8.73 6.78 -18.99
C ASP A 135 -9.77 5.70 -19.37
N LEU A 136 -9.65 4.52 -18.75
CA LEU A 136 -10.46 3.36 -19.07
C LEU A 136 -11.84 3.38 -18.38
N ASP A 137 -12.01 4.19 -17.32
CA ASP A 137 -13.27 4.36 -16.59
C ASP A 137 -13.26 5.68 -15.82
N PRO A 138 -14.30 6.53 -15.96
CA PRO A 138 -14.29 7.88 -15.42
C PRO A 138 -14.48 7.97 -13.89
N SER A 139 -14.65 6.85 -13.18
CA SER A 139 -14.71 6.85 -11.72
C SER A 139 -13.31 7.04 -11.13
N ALA A 140 -13.25 7.59 -9.91
CA ALA A 140 -11.97 7.80 -9.23
C ALA A 140 -11.20 6.50 -9.08
N GLU A 141 -9.88 6.52 -9.30
CA GLU A 141 -9.02 5.34 -9.27
C GLU A 141 -8.86 4.72 -7.88
N ILE A 142 -8.88 5.55 -6.83
CA ILE A 142 -8.54 5.14 -5.45
C ILE A 142 -9.62 5.64 -4.49
N ASP A 143 -10.09 4.76 -3.60
CA ASP A 143 -10.86 5.14 -2.40
C ASP A 143 -9.91 5.05 -1.20
N ALA A 144 -9.86 6.12 -0.40
CA ALA A 144 -9.03 6.23 0.78
C ALA A 144 -9.81 6.77 1.98
N ARG A 145 -9.64 6.15 3.14
CA ARG A 145 -10.36 6.46 4.37
C ARG A 145 -9.40 6.55 5.54
N PHE A 146 -9.54 7.62 6.32
CA PHE A 146 -8.71 7.86 7.50
C PHE A 146 -9.58 8.04 8.74
N ASN A 147 -9.19 7.38 9.84
CA ASN A 147 -10.03 7.31 11.03
C ASN A 147 -10.04 8.63 11.80
N ALA A 148 -11.15 9.38 11.69
CA ALA A 148 -11.35 10.65 12.40
C ALA A 148 -11.42 10.48 13.92
N SER A 149 -11.69 9.27 14.41
CA SER A 149 -11.82 9.00 15.83
C SER A 149 -10.49 9.08 16.57
N ILE A 150 -9.36 8.97 15.85
CA ILE A 150 -8.01 9.06 16.43
C ILE A 150 -7.80 10.39 17.15
N ASP A 151 -8.33 11.51 16.64
CA ASP A 151 -8.24 12.83 17.29
C ASP A 151 -9.14 13.00 18.53
N ARG A 152 -9.62 11.89 19.10
CA ARG A 152 -10.45 11.86 20.29
C ARG A 152 -9.72 11.15 21.40
N ALA A 153 -9.69 11.77 22.57
CA ALA A 153 -9.06 11.21 23.75
C ALA A 153 -9.61 9.83 24.17
N ASP A 154 -10.86 9.49 23.80
CA ASP A 154 -11.46 8.17 24.08
C ASP A 154 -11.08 7.07 23.08
N CYS A 155 -10.24 7.40 22.08
CA CYS A 155 -9.74 6.45 21.09
C CYS A 155 -8.40 5.85 21.50
N LEU A 156 -7.34 6.68 21.53
CA LEU A 156 -5.97 6.27 21.81
C LEU A 156 -5.33 7.04 23.00
N GLY A 157 -6.13 7.73 23.80
CA GLY A 157 -5.63 8.48 24.96
C GLY A 157 -4.97 9.78 24.54
N ASP A 158 -3.66 9.91 24.80
CA ASP A 158 -2.87 11.11 24.51
C ASP A 158 -2.20 11.07 23.11
N ILE A 159 -2.58 10.11 22.26
CA ILE A 159 -2.07 9.96 20.89
C ILE A 159 -3.16 10.48 19.94
N ASP A 160 -2.82 11.48 19.14
CA ASP A 160 -3.68 12.08 18.11
C ASP A 160 -3.06 11.91 16.69
N TRP A 161 -3.72 12.44 15.66
CA TRP A 161 -3.06 12.68 14.37
C TRP A 161 -2.15 13.89 14.43
N TYR A 162 -0.92 13.72 13.92
CA TYR A 162 -0.04 14.81 13.56
C TYR A 162 -0.23 15.20 12.09
N TYR A 163 -0.77 16.40 11.85
CA TYR A 163 -1.00 16.94 10.51
C TYR A 163 0.13 17.85 10.00
N GLY A 164 1.25 17.94 10.71
CA GLY A 164 2.42 18.69 10.26
C GLY A 164 3.09 18.03 9.06
N LEU A 165 3.70 18.87 8.21
CA LEU A 165 4.42 18.53 6.97
C LEU A 165 5.92 18.34 7.17
N ASP A 166 6.43 18.61 8.37
CA ASP A 166 7.86 18.60 8.71
C ASP A 166 8.41 17.21 9.12
N GLY A 167 7.52 16.23 9.32
CA GLY A 167 7.91 14.88 9.71
C GLY A 167 8.28 14.73 11.19
N GLU A 168 7.86 15.66 12.04
CA GLU A 168 8.18 15.68 13.47
C GLU A 168 6.95 15.42 14.36
N PRO A 169 6.32 14.23 14.30
CA PRO A 169 5.07 13.96 15.00
C PRO A 169 5.21 13.79 16.52
N GLY A 170 6.44 13.68 17.03
CA GLY A 170 6.66 13.41 18.46
C GLY A 170 6.06 12.07 18.87
N ASN A 171 5.05 12.09 19.75
CA ASN A 171 4.34 10.87 20.19
C ASN A 171 3.06 10.61 19.41
N ASP A 172 2.65 11.52 18.52
CA ASP A 172 1.46 11.40 17.70
C ASP A 172 1.73 10.56 16.44
N ILE A 173 0.67 10.23 15.71
CA ILE A 173 0.76 9.46 14.47
C ILE A 173 0.93 10.44 13.31
N SER A 174 2.01 10.32 12.54
CA SER A 174 2.19 11.13 11.32
C SER A 174 1.12 10.78 10.29
N PHE A 175 0.23 11.74 10.00
CA PHE A 175 -0.82 11.54 9.02
C PHE A 175 -0.28 11.37 7.60
N ILE A 176 0.79 12.08 7.23
CA ILE A 176 1.37 12.01 5.89
C ILE A 176 1.90 10.61 5.60
N GLU A 177 2.58 10.00 6.56
CA GLU A 177 3.12 8.66 6.41
C GLU A 177 2.02 7.65 6.14
N VAL A 178 0.94 7.70 6.93
CA VAL A 178 -0.23 6.85 6.72
C VAL A 178 -0.91 7.17 5.38
N ALA A 179 -1.10 8.43 5.02
CA ALA A 179 -1.73 8.79 3.75
C ALA A 179 -0.94 8.30 2.53
N VAL A 180 0.40 8.44 2.54
CA VAL A 180 1.24 7.91 1.47
C VAL A 180 1.18 6.38 1.43
N HIS A 181 1.23 5.73 2.59
CA HIS A 181 1.06 4.27 2.69
C HIS A 181 -0.25 3.81 2.04
N GLU A 182 -1.37 4.41 2.45
CA GLU A 182 -2.69 4.04 1.93
C GLU A 182 -2.77 4.27 0.42
N PHE A 183 -2.28 5.41 -0.06
CA PHE A 183 -2.27 5.68 -1.50
C PHE A 183 -1.42 4.66 -2.28
N ILE A 184 -0.35 4.10 -1.71
CA ILE A 184 0.44 3.03 -2.33
C ILE A 184 -0.35 1.73 -2.48
N HIS A 185 -1.24 1.38 -1.54
CA HIS A 185 -2.19 0.28 -1.75
C HIS A 185 -3.09 0.54 -2.97
N GLY A 186 -3.64 1.75 -3.06
CA GLY A 186 -4.42 2.20 -4.22
C GLY A 186 -3.66 2.16 -5.56
N LEU A 187 -2.34 2.29 -5.52
CA LEU A 187 -1.48 2.20 -6.70
C LEU A 187 -1.08 0.76 -7.06
N GLY A 188 -1.37 -0.23 -6.22
CA GLY A 188 -1.23 -1.65 -6.54
C GLY A 188 -0.37 -2.48 -5.58
N PHE A 189 -0.05 -1.98 -4.38
CA PHE A 189 0.55 -2.81 -3.33
C PHE A 189 -0.54 -3.63 -2.62
N LEU A 190 -1.18 -4.57 -3.31
CA LEU A 190 -2.13 -5.51 -2.71
C LEU A 190 -2.42 -6.66 -3.67
N THR A 191 -2.94 -7.77 -3.14
CA THR A 191 -3.46 -8.88 -3.96
C THR A 191 -4.98 -9.00 -3.86
N LEU A 192 -5.60 -9.41 -4.97
CA LEU A 192 -7.01 -9.81 -5.05
C LEU A 192 -7.23 -11.29 -4.71
N THR A 193 -6.17 -12.04 -4.43
CA THR A 193 -6.25 -13.44 -4.05
C THR A 193 -7.03 -13.55 -2.73
N ASN A 194 -8.08 -14.36 -2.70
CA ASN A 194 -8.74 -14.68 -1.44
C ASN A 194 -7.78 -15.52 -0.58
N LEU A 195 -7.25 -14.94 0.50
CA LEU A 195 -6.19 -15.55 1.29
C LEU A 195 -6.65 -16.79 2.08
N GLU A 196 -7.92 -16.83 2.50
CA GLU A 196 -8.48 -17.99 3.22
C GLU A 196 -8.58 -19.24 2.34
N THR A 197 -8.90 -19.07 1.06
CA THR A 197 -9.13 -20.20 0.13
C THR A 197 -8.03 -20.36 -0.92
N GLY A 198 -7.13 -19.37 -1.03
CA GLY A 198 -6.15 -19.21 -2.09
C GLY A 198 -6.75 -19.07 -3.49
N ALA A 199 -8.04 -18.74 -3.63
CA ALA A 199 -8.67 -18.57 -4.92
C ALA A 199 -8.26 -17.24 -5.57
N LEU A 200 -7.80 -17.30 -6.82
CA LEU A 200 -7.59 -16.11 -7.64
C LEU A 200 -8.93 -15.50 -8.08
N PRO A 201 -9.00 -14.18 -8.35
CA PRO A 201 -10.19 -13.59 -8.94
C PRO A 201 -10.48 -14.22 -10.32
N THR A 202 -11.75 -14.16 -10.75
CA THR A 202 -12.18 -14.81 -11.99
C THR A 202 -12.71 -13.81 -13.01
N ARG A 203 -12.41 -14.04 -14.29
CA ARG A 203 -13.04 -13.34 -15.42
C ARG A 203 -13.55 -14.37 -16.42
N GLY A 204 -14.84 -14.30 -16.75
CA GLY A 204 -15.49 -15.30 -17.63
C GLY A 204 -15.40 -16.72 -17.08
N GLY A 205 -15.43 -16.89 -15.75
CA GLY A 205 -15.31 -18.19 -15.07
C GLY A 205 -13.89 -18.77 -15.05
N GLN A 206 -12.88 -18.03 -15.50
CA GLN A 206 -11.48 -18.48 -15.51
C GLN A 206 -10.68 -17.73 -14.44
N PRO A 207 -9.86 -18.41 -13.62
CA PRO A 207 -9.01 -17.77 -12.63
C PRO A 207 -7.89 -16.98 -13.32
N ARG A 208 -7.62 -15.78 -12.82
CA ARG A 208 -6.63 -14.85 -13.34
C ARG A 208 -5.96 -14.15 -12.16
N PRO A 209 -4.63 -14.12 -12.04
CA PRO A 209 -3.98 -13.41 -10.96
C PRO A 209 -4.09 -11.90 -11.17
N ASP A 210 -4.00 -11.14 -10.08
CA ASP A 210 -3.60 -9.73 -10.15
C ASP A 210 -2.09 -9.60 -10.33
N VAL A 211 -1.64 -8.42 -10.76
CA VAL A 211 -0.23 -8.17 -11.08
C VAL A 211 0.69 -8.34 -9.88
N PHE A 212 0.24 -8.00 -8.68
CA PHE A 212 1.01 -8.16 -7.45
C PHE A 212 1.23 -9.64 -7.14
N ALA A 213 0.17 -10.46 -7.22
CA ALA A 213 0.23 -11.90 -7.04
C ALA A 213 1.17 -12.60 -8.03
N THR A 214 1.44 -12.01 -9.21
CA THR A 214 2.43 -12.58 -10.13
C THR A 214 3.87 -12.55 -9.62
N ARG A 215 4.14 -11.77 -8.57
CA ARG A 215 5.46 -11.59 -7.96
C ARG A 215 5.58 -12.21 -6.58
N ILE A 216 4.50 -12.72 -6.01
CA ILE A 216 4.58 -13.43 -4.73
C ILE A 216 5.15 -14.82 -4.97
N ARG A 217 6.23 -15.16 -4.25
CA ARG A 217 6.84 -16.49 -4.24
C ARG A 217 6.73 -17.09 -2.85
N ASP A 218 6.38 -18.37 -2.80
CA ASP A 218 6.60 -19.20 -1.62
C ASP A 218 7.89 -20.00 -1.80
N LEU A 219 8.82 -19.85 -0.86
CA LEU A 219 10.13 -20.53 -0.89
C LEU A 219 10.06 -21.99 -0.47
N SER A 220 9.04 -22.40 0.28
CA SER A 220 8.81 -23.80 0.65
C SER A 220 8.30 -24.61 -0.54
N GLU A 221 7.44 -24.00 -1.37
CA GLU A 221 6.96 -24.58 -2.63
C GLU A 221 7.93 -24.35 -3.80
N ASN A 222 8.83 -23.38 -3.65
CA ASN A 222 9.74 -22.90 -4.69
C ASN A 222 9.01 -22.47 -5.99
N GLN A 223 7.84 -21.85 -5.85
CA GLN A 223 7.01 -21.41 -6.97
C GLN A 223 6.41 -20.02 -6.72
N LEU A 224 6.13 -19.32 -7.82
CA LEU A 224 5.29 -18.12 -7.78
C LEU A 224 3.83 -18.53 -7.59
N TRP A 225 3.07 -17.68 -6.90
CA TRP A 225 1.66 -17.89 -6.60
C TRP A 225 0.78 -18.27 -7.80
N PRO A 226 0.96 -17.74 -9.04
CA PRO A 226 0.13 -18.17 -10.17
C PRO A 226 0.31 -19.64 -10.55
N ALA A 227 1.42 -20.28 -10.17
CA ALA A 227 1.67 -21.70 -10.43
C ALA A 227 1.13 -22.63 -9.32
N LEU A 228 0.89 -22.08 -8.13
CA LEU A 228 0.37 -22.83 -6.99
C LEU A 228 -1.09 -23.24 -7.18
N THR A 229 -1.51 -24.28 -6.47
CA THR A 229 -2.94 -24.58 -6.30
C THR A 229 -3.60 -23.60 -5.31
N ASN A 230 -4.93 -23.61 -5.23
CA ASN A 230 -5.66 -22.83 -4.23
C ASN A 230 -5.23 -23.18 -2.80
N ALA A 231 -5.16 -24.47 -2.47
CA ALA A 231 -4.73 -24.93 -1.14
C ALA A 231 -3.31 -24.44 -0.80
N GLN A 232 -2.36 -24.57 -1.75
CA GLN A 232 -1.00 -24.10 -1.53
C GLN A 232 -0.90 -22.57 -1.38
N ARG A 233 -1.73 -21.79 -2.08
CA ARG A 233 -1.77 -20.33 -1.85
C ARG A 233 -2.34 -19.98 -0.47
N ALA A 234 -3.37 -20.70 -0.01
CA ALA A 234 -3.92 -20.50 1.33
C ALA A 234 -2.88 -20.83 2.41
N ASP A 235 -2.18 -21.96 2.29
CA ASP A 235 -1.10 -22.34 3.20
C ASP A 235 0.07 -21.34 3.13
N SER A 236 0.38 -20.84 1.92
CA SER A 236 1.41 -19.82 1.71
C SER A 236 1.08 -18.51 2.42
N ALA A 237 -0.18 -18.07 2.42
CA ALA A 237 -0.57 -16.78 3.01
C ALA A 237 -0.32 -16.65 4.53
N THR A 238 -0.05 -17.77 5.21
CA THR A 238 0.35 -17.85 6.63
C THR A 238 1.74 -18.48 6.83
N ASN A 239 2.58 -18.51 5.78
CA ASN A 239 3.89 -19.15 5.81
C ASN A 239 5.02 -18.14 6.08
N ASP A 240 4.98 -17.58 7.29
CA ASP A 240 5.89 -16.52 7.73
C ASP A 240 7.38 -16.83 7.44
N GLY A 241 8.12 -15.82 7.00
CA GLY A 241 9.51 -15.91 6.58
C GLY A 241 9.78 -16.63 5.25
N ASN A 242 8.79 -17.30 4.65
CA ASN A 242 8.92 -18.01 3.37
C ASN A 242 8.14 -17.35 2.22
N VAL A 243 7.20 -16.46 2.51
CA VAL A 243 6.53 -15.63 1.50
C VAL A 243 7.40 -14.42 1.20
N VAL A 244 7.79 -14.28 -0.05
CA VAL A 244 8.71 -13.22 -0.48
C VAL A 244 8.25 -12.56 -1.78
N TRP A 245 8.64 -11.30 -1.95
CA TRP A 245 8.48 -10.59 -3.21
C TRP A 245 9.60 -10.96 -4.19
N ASP A 246 9.25 -11.49 -5.36
CA ASP A 246 10.17 -11.93 -6.43
C ASP A 246 10.10 -10.99 -7.64
N GLY A 247 10.45 -9.72 -7.40
CA GLY A 247 10.54 -8.67 -8.40
C GLY A 247 11.99 -8.32 -8.76
N PRO A 248 12.33 -8.05 -10.03
CA PRO A 248 13.72 -7.82 -10.45
C PRO A 248 14.33 -6.57 -9.80
N SER A 249 13.57 -5.47 -9.66
CA SER A 249 14.06 -4.24 -9.05
C SER A 249 14.27 -4.46 -7.56
N ALA A 250 13.24 -4.99 -6.87
CA ALA A 250 13.33 -5.32 -5.45
C ALA A 250 14.49 -6.28 -5.14
N ASN A 251 14.68 -7.36 -5.90
CA ASN A 251 15.75 -8.32 -5.64
C ASN A 251 17.15 -7.74 -5.91
N SER A 252 17.30 -6.89 -6.93
CA SER A 252 18.62 -6.42 -7.37
C SER A 252 19.11 -5.19 -6.61
N THR A 253 18.21 -4.30 -6.20
CA THR A 253 18.57 -3.03 -5.55
C THR A 253 17.89 -2.81 -4.21
N GLY A 254 16.66 -3.32 -4.00
CA GLY A 254 15.95 -3.22 -2.72
C GLY A 254 16.50 -4.14 -1.63
N ALA A 255 16.48 -5.45 -1.83
CA ALA A 255 16.92 -6.44 -0.85
C ALA A 255 18.36 -6.19 -0.33
N PRO A 256 19.33 -5.76 -1.15
CA PRO A 256 20.66 -5.41 -0.65
C PRO A 256 20.74 -4.23 0.32
N THR A 257 19.70 -3.39 0.43
CA THR A 257 19.68 -2.29 1.43
C THR A 257 19.20 -2.73 2.80
N LEU A 258 18.70 -3.96 2.92
CA LEU A 258 18.20 -4.52 4.17
C LEU A 258 19.27 -5.37 4.86
N SER A 259 19.36 -5.24 6.17
CA SER A 259 20.17 -6.12 7.03
C SER A 259 19.41 -7.30 7.61
N ASP A 260 18.08 -7.26 7.60
CA ASP A 260 17.18 -8.34 8.01
C ASP A 260 15.87 -8.30 7.20
N GLY A 261 14.99 -9.29 7.34
CA GLY A 261 13.72 -9.37 6.61
C GLY A 261 13.89 -9.77 5.13
N THR A 262 14.98 -10.49 4.82
CA THR A 262 15.19 -11.08 3.49
C THR A 262 15.41 -12.58 3.56
N ASN A 263 14.99 -13.31 2.53
CA ASN A 263 15.23 -14.75 2.39
C ASN A 263 15.60 -15.08 0.94
N GLN A 264 16.72 -15.76 0.74
CA GLN A 264 17.30 -16.04 -0.59
C GLN A 264 17.45 -14.79 -1.49
N GLY A 265 17.83 -13.64 -0.92
CA GLY A 265 18.01 -12.38 -1.64
C GLY A 265 16.71 -11.71 -2.07
N ARG A 266 15.58 -12.08 -1.46
CA ARG A 266 14.25 -11.50 -1.70
C ARG A 266 13.69 -10.93 -0.41
N ILE A 267 12.89 -9.88 -0.52
CA ILE A 267 12.28 -9.20 0.62
C ILE A 267 11.06 -10.00 1.08
N GLN A 268 10.95 -10.21 2.40
CA GLN A 268 9.83 -10.95 2.99
C GLN A 268 8.54 -10.11 2.96
N LEU A 269 7.42 -10.77 2.69
CA LEU A 269 6.07 -10.20 2.82
C LEU A 269 5.48 -10.67 4.14
N TYR A 270 4.70 -9.82 4.78
CA TYR A 270 4.05 -10.12 6.05
C TYR A 270 3.03 -11.26 5.88
N ALA A 271 3.31 -12.45 6.40
CA ALA A 271 2.46 -13.64 6.24
C ALA A 271 2.19 -14.32 7.59
N PRO A 272 1.53 -13.63 8.54
CA PRO A 272 1.32 -14.13 9.90
C PRO A 272 0.41 -15.37 9.94
N ASP A 273 0.53 -16.15 11.00
CA ASP A 273 -0.42 -17.20 11.39
C ASP A 273 -1.02 -16.87 12.77
N PRO A 274 -2.33 -16.61 12.88
CA PRO A 274 -3.34 -16.66 11.82
C PRO A 274 -3.29 -15.45 10.86
N LEU A 275 -4.05 -15.55 9.76
CA LEU A 275 -4.28 -14.42 8.84
C LEU A 275 -4.82 -13.20 9.59
N GLU A 276 -4.31 -12.03 9.21
CA GLU A 276 -4.79 -10.72 9.66
C GLU A 276 -5.44 -10.00 8.47
N ASP A 277 -6.76 -9.87 8.53
CA ASP A 277 -7.55 -9.27 7.46
C ASP A 277 -7.10 -7.83 7.18
N GLY A 278 -6.96 -7.49 5.90
CA GLY A 278 -6.40 -6.21 5.46
C GLY A 278 -4.87 -6.06 5.63
N SER A 279 -4.18 -6.99 6.28
CA SER A 279 -2.73 -6.92 6.52
C SER A 279 -1.93 -8.00 5.80
N SER A 280 -2.32 -9.28 5.93
CA SER A 280 -1.55 -10.40 5.39
C SER A 280 -1.26 -10.25 3.89
N VAL A 281 0.00 -10.49 3.52
CA VAL A 281 0.60 -10.57 2.18
C VAL A 281 0.60 -9.24 1.39
N SER A 282 -0.20 -8.26 1.80
CA SER A 282 -0.22 -6.92 1.20
C SER A 282 0.67 -5.92 1.94
N HIS A 283 1.62 -6.39 2.74
CA HIS A 283 2.61 -5.57 3.44
C HIS A 283 4.00 -6.20 3.39
N TRP A 284 5.02 -5.38 3.59
CA TRP A 284 6.34 -5.86 3.98
C TRP A 284 6.30 -6.51 5.35
N ASP A 285 7.16 -7.50 5.55
CA ASP A 285 7.30 -8.16 6.84
C ASP A 285 7.82 -7.20 7.93
N THR A 286 7.42 -7.43 9.18
CA THR A 286 7.86 -6.60 10.32
C THR A 286 9.28 -6.92 10.80
N ALA A 287 9.93 -7.94 10.24
CA ALA A 287 11.34 -8.27 10.46
C ALA A 287 12.31 -7.43 9.59
N LEU A 288 11.80 -6.54 8.73
CA LEU A 288 12.65 -5.69 7.90
C LEU A 288 13.52 -4.77 8.77
N LEU A 289 14.79 -4.64 8.40
CA LEU A 289 15.69 -3.69 9.04
C LEU A 289 16.54 -2.95 7.99
N PRO A 290 16.43 -1.62 7.84
CA PRO A 290 15.48 -0.72 8.55
C PRO A 290 14.00 -1.00 8.22
N ASN A 291 13.10 -0.48 9.05
CA ASN A 291 11.66 -0.59 8.83
C ASN A 291 11.25 0.09 7.50
N ALA A 292 10.19 -0.41 6.88
CA ALA A 292 9.69 0.05 5.60
C ALA A 292 8.30 0.69 5.68
N LEU A 293 8.03 1.64 4.77
CA LEU A 293 6.77 2.38 4.74
C LEU A 293 5.52 1.51 4.60
N MET A 294 5.62 0.38 3.90
CA MET A 294 4.51 -0.56 3.69
C MET A 294 4.53 -1.74 4.67
N GLU A 295 5.10 -1.59 5.86
CA GLU A 295 4.83 -2.51 6.97
C GLU A 295 3.39 -2.35 7.48
N PRO A 296 2.77 -3.40 8.06
CA PRO A 296 1.36 -3.37 8.46
C PRO A 296 1.06 -2.41 9.63
N PHE A 297 2.09 -1.98 10.37
CA PHE A 297 1.95 -1.12 11.52
C PHE A 297 2.69 0.19 11.33
N ALA A 298 2.08 1.30 11.73
CA ALA A 298 2.76 2.59 11.72
C ALA A 298 3.96 2.59 12.68
N THR A 299 5.16 2.73 12.13
CA THR A 299 6.43 2.75 12.85
C THR A 299 7.05 4.15 12.80
N ALA A 300 7.56 4.62 13.94
CA ALA A 300 7.99 6.02 14.12
C ALA A 300 9.31 6.37 13.40
N ASP A 301 10.07 5.38 12.93
CA ASP A 301 11.36 5.55 12.25
C ASP A 301 11.25 5.57 10.72
N VAL A 302 10.03 5.52 10.19
CA VAL A 302 9.73 5.61 8.76
C VAL A 302 9.41 7.06 8.36
N SER A 303 9.92 7.50 7.21
CA SER A 303 9.55 8.80 6.63
C SER A 303 9.40 8.77 5.10
N ALA A 304 8.26 9.22 4.61
CA ALA A 304 7.88 9.42 3.23
C ALA A 304 8.41 10.75 2.67
N LEU A 305 8.85 11.68 3.54
CA LEU A 305 9.44 12.95 3.14
C LEU A 305 10.78 12.76 2.42
N GLY A 306 11.52 11.71 2.79
CA GLY A 306 12.80 11.32 2.22
C GLY A 306 12.71 10.35 1.03
N GLY A 307 11.50 10.01 0.57
CA GLY A 307 11.29 8.96 -0.43
C GLY A 307 10.28 7.91 0.02
N ILE A 308 9.76 7.12 -0.93
CA ILE A 308 8.84 6.01 -0.62
C ILE A 308 9.57 4.67 -0.44
N GLY A 309 10.90 4.68 -0.36
CA GLY A 309 11.72 3.53 -0.02
C GLY A 309 11.49 2.31 -0.91
N LEU A 310 11.27 1.15 -0.29
CA LEU A 310 11.03 -0.12 -0.98
C LEU A 310 9.71 -0.15 -1.76
N SER A 311 8.76 0.75 -1.50
CA SER A 311 7.52 0.84 -2.26
C SER A 311 7.76 1.15 -3.73
N ALA A 312 8.78 1.97 -4.03
CA ALA A 312 9.19 2.26 -5.41
C ALA A 312 9.61 0.98 -6.16
N CYS A 313 10.20 0.01 -5.47
CA CYS A 313 10.58 -1.29 -6.04
C CYS A 313 9.36 -2.08 -6.49
N VAL A 314 8.34 -2.18 -5.64
CA VAL A 314 7.10 -2.88 -5.97
C VAL A 314 6.39 -2.18 -7.11
N LEU A 315 6.21 -0.85 -7.04
CA LEU A 315 5.56 -0.07 -8.07
C LEU A 315 6.26 -0.26 -9.43
N GLN A 316 7.59 -0.20 -9.47
CA GLN A 316 8.36 -0.46 -10.68
C GLN A 316 8.21 -1.91 -11.19
N ASP A 317 8.22 -2.90 -10.28
CA ASP A 317 8.11 -4.31 -10.63
C ASP A 317 6.72 -4.72 -11.13
N ILE A 318 5.64 -4.04 -10.70
CA ILE A 318 4.29 -4.25 -11.21
C ILE A 318 4.01 -3.48 -12.52
N GLY A 319 4.83 -2.49 -12.84
CA GLY A 319 4.83 -1.83 -14.16
C GLY A 319 4.70 -0.31 -14.15
N TRP A 320 4.68 0.35 -12.99
CA TRP A 320 4.78 1.80 -12.95
C TRP A 320 6.12 2.27 -13.50
N GLN A 321 6.09 3.35 -14.27
CA GLN A 321 7.29 4.10 -14.60
C GLN A 321 7.53 5.14 -13.51
N LEU A 322 8.78 5.25 -13.07
CA LEU A 322 9.20 6.24 -12.08
C LEU A 322 9.82 7.46 -12.78
N THR A 323 9.68 8.64 -12.19
CA THR A 323 10.29 9.87 -12.70
C THR A 323 11.82 9.80 -12.63
N GLY A 324 12.51 10.62 -13.44
CA GLY A 324 13.97 10.72 -13.46
C GLY A 324 14.54 11.34 -12.19
N GLY A 325 14.51 10.60 -11.08
CA GLY A 325 14.86 11.04 -9.73
C GLY A 325 14.39 10.07 -8.66
N ALA A 326 13.28 9.34 -8.92
CA ALA A 326 12.82 8.24 -8.08
C ALA A 326 13.39 6.91 -8.61
N GLY A 327 13.98 6.11 -7.72
CA GLY A 327 14.54 4.79 -8.03
C GLY A 327 14.06 3.75 -7.04
N CYS A 328 14.47 2.48 -7.22
CA CYS A 328 14.26 1.43 -6.24
C CYS A 328 15.58 1.17 -5.47
N PRO A 329 15.63 1.28 -4.14
CA PRO A 329 14.65 1.98 -3.30
C PRO A 329 14.67 3.49 -3.55
N ASP A 330 13.56 4.17 -3.26
CA ASP A 330 13.47 5.62 -3.40
C ASP A 330 13.88 6.30 -2.10
N ASN A 331 15.05 6.94 -2.14
CA ASN A 331 15.59 7.76 -1.06
C ASN A 331 15.76 9.22 -1.50
N SER A 332 14.97 9.67 -2.50
CA SER A 332 15.03 11.04 -2.97
C SER A 332 14.52 12.01 -1.92
N THR A 333 15.41 12.91 -1.49
CA THR A 333 15.10 14.03 -0.58
C THR A 333 14.40 15.19 -1.29
N THR A 334 13.95 15.02 -2.54
CA THR A 334 13.11 16.02 -3.21
C THR A 334 11.71 15.99 -2.61
N THR A 335 11.54 16.71 -1.51
CA THR A 335 10.24 16.93 -0.90
C THR A 335 9.48 17.99 -1.71
N PRO A 336 8.18 17.80 -2.01
CA PRO A 336 7.37 18.86 -2.57
C PRO A 336 7.45 20.12 -1.72
N THR A 337 7.56 21.30 -2.33
CA THR A 337 7.20 22.54 -1.62
C THR A 337 5.68 22.57 -1.44
N PRO A 338 5.14 22.81 -0.23
CA PRO A 338 3.70 22.87 -0.02
C PRO A 338 3.04 23.85 -1.00
N GLY A 339 2.22 23.31 -1.91
CA GLY A 339 1.37 24.13 -2.77
C GLY A 339 0.26 24.79 -1.95
N THR A 340 -0.15 26.01 -2.33
CA THR A 340 -1.35 26.61 -1.75
C THR A 340 -2.56 25.77 -2.17
N PRO A 341 -3.43 25.29 -1.25
CA PRO A 341 -4.56 24.45 -1.62
C PRO A 341 -5.45 25.13 -2.67
N GLY A 342 -5.70 24.43 -3.77
CA GLY A 342 -6.75 24.79 -4.71
C GLY A 342 -8.10 24.75 -3.99
N ASN A 343 -8.89 25.80 -4.18
CA ASN A 343 -10.21 25.97 -3.57
C ASN A 343 -11.13 24.77 -3.92
N PRO A 344 -11.74 24.06 -2.96
CA PRO A 344 -12.52 22.86 -3.26
C PRO A 344 -13.85 23.25 -3.91
N GLY A 345 -14.00 22.92 -5.19
CA GLY A 345 -15.30 22.88 -5.86
C GLY A 345 -16.11 21.72 -5.28
N ALA A 346 -17.29 22.01 -4.74
CA ALA A 346 -18.20 21.01 -4.21
C ALA A 346 -18.66 20.04 -5.31
N ALA A 347 -18.35 18.75 -5.17
CA ALA A 347 -18.93 17.67 -5.97
C ALA A 347 -20.00 16.92 -5.16
N PRO A 348 -21.08 16.43 -5.79
CA PRO A 348 -22.23 15.87 -5.10
C PRO A 348 -21.98 14.43 -4.65
N ALA A 349 -22.63 14.06 -3.55
CA ALA A 349 -22.62 12.71 -3.02
C ALA A 349 -23.27 11.70 -4.00
N SER A 350 -22.54 10.64 -4.34
CA SER A 350 -23.14 9.38 -4.75
C SER A 350 -22.47 8.23 -4.00
N GLY A 351 -23.24 7.55 -3.16
CA GLY A 351 -22.80 6.34 -2.50
C GLY A 351 -22.83 5.16 -3.46
N VAL A 352 -21.80 4.33 -3.41
CA VAL A 352 -21.85 2.93 -3.81
C VAL A 352 -20.97 2.15 -2.84
N GLY A 353 -21.53 1.12 -2.22
CA GLY A 353 -20.76 0.14 -1.46
C GLY A 353 -20.09 -0.84 -2.41
N GLY A 354 -18.83 -1.15 -2.14
CA GLY A 354 -18.09 -2.24 -2.77
C GLY A 354 -17.08 -2.77 -1.77
N GLY A 355 -17.30 -3.99 -1.30
CA GLY A 355 -16.28 -4.74 -0.56
C GLY A 355 -15.19 -5.17 -1.55
N GLY A 356 -14.07 -4.46 -1.53
CA GLY A 356 -12.81 -4.87 -2.13
C GLY A 356 -11.76 -4.84 -1.04
N GLY A 357 -10.92 -5.87 -0.96
CA GLY A 357 -9.82 -5.94 0.00
C GLY A 357 -8.84 -4.80 -0.23
N GLY A 358 -8.99 -3.72 0.53
CA GLY A 358 -7.96 -2.70 0.69
C GLY A 358 -6.94 -3.20 1.70
N GLY A 359 -5.68 -2.81 1.49
CA GLY A 359 -4.72 -2.84 2.59
C GLY A 359 -5.10 -1.74 3.58
N GLY A 360 -4.83 -1.94 4.86
CA GLY A 360 -5.03 -0.90 5.85
C GLY A 360 -3.89 -0.87 6.86
N CYS A 361 -3.41 0.34 7.15
CA CYS A 361 -2.51 0.58 8.27
C CYS A 361 -3.22 0.33 9.59
N ALA A 362 -2.55 -0.40 10.46
CA ALA A 362 -2.92 -0.56 11.85
C ALA A 362 -1.93 0.17 12.78
N LEU A 363 -2.40 0.51 13.98
CA LEU A 363 -1.54 0.84 15.10
C LEU A 363 -1.53 -0.36 16.08
N GLY A 364 -0.36 -0.92 16.34
CA GLY A 364 -0.18 -1.94 17.39
C GLY A 364 -0.24 -1.30 18.78
N ARG A 365 -0.99 -1.89 19.72
CA ARG A 365 -1.01 -1.39 21.10
C ARG A 365 0.27 -1.80 21.85
N PRO A 366 0.99 -0.87 22.52
CA PRO A 366 2.09 -1.24 23.41
C PRO A 366 1.56 -2.11 24.55
N GLY A 367 1.91 -3.40 24.55
CA GLY A 367 1.43 -4.39 25.51
C GLY A 367 0.94 -5.71 24.89
N ALA A 368 0.83 -5.82 23.55
CA ALA A 368 0.84 -7.11 22.88
C ALA A 368 2.27 -7.67 22.98
N ALA A 369 2.50 -8.50 23.99
CA ALA A 369 3.82 -9.00 24.34
C ALA A 369 4.45 -9.79 23.18
N ASP A 370 5.61 -9.30 22.74
CA ASP A 370 6.83 -10.06 22.43
C ASP A 370 6.66 -11.59 22.59
N PRO A 371 6.57 -12.38 21.50
CA PRO A 371 6.26 -13.82 21.57
C PRO A 371 7.37 -14.64 22.23
N LEU A 372 8.52 -14.04 22.56
CA LEU A 372 9.66 -14.72 23.17
C LEU A 372 9.54 -14.96 24.69
N LEU A 373 8.53 -14.41 25.37
CA LEU A 373 8.41 -14.52 26.83
C LEU A 373 7.48 -15.64 27.34
N TRP A 374 6.77 -16.37 26.47
CA TRP A 374 5.87 -17.47 26.89
C TRP A 374 6.53 -18.86 26.97
N LEU A 375 7.82 -18.99 26.64
CA LEU A 375 8.52 -20.29 26.63
C LEU A 375 9.11 -20.74 27.98
N MET A 376 8.92 -20.01 29.09
CA MET A 376 9.56 -20.33 30.38
C MET A 376 8.61 -20.37 31.60
N GLY A 377 7.36 -20.80 31.44
CA GLY A 377 6.47 -20.97 32.59
C GLY A 377 5.24 -21.84 32.36
N GLY A 378 5.38 -23.17 32.46
CA GLY A 378 4.20 -24.04 32.33
C GLY A 378 4.37 -25.54 32.54
N LEU A 379 5.42 -25.99 33.25
CA LEU A 379 5.53 -27.38 33.70
C LEU A 379 4.88 -27.52 35.08
N ALA A 380 3.59 -27.86 35.15
CA ALA A 380 2.99 -28.49 36.34
C ALA A 380 1.55 -29.01 36.12
N LEU A 381 1.42 -30.35 36.18
CA LEU A 381 0.37 -31.11 36.87
C LEU A 381 -1.09 -31.02 36.38
N ILE A 382 -1.49 -31.98 35.53
CA ILE A 382 -2.85 -32.54 35.57
C ILE A 382 -2.76 -34.02 35.94
N GLY A 383 -3.14 -34.32 37.18
CA GLY A 383 -3.24 -35.66 37.74
C GLY A 383 -4.48 -36.40 37.24
N VAL A 384 -4.26 -37.57 36.64
CA VAL A 384 -5.30 -38.51 36.25
C VAL A 384 -5.79 -39.28 37.49
N ALA A 385 -7.03 -39.03 37.92
CA ALA A 385 -7.73 -39.86 38.88
C ALA A 385 -8.49 -40.98 38.16
N ARG A 386 -7.99 -42.23 38.25
CA ARG A 386 -8.80 -43.44 38.00
C ARG A 386 -9.03 -44.20 39.31
N ARG A 387 -10.31 -44.45 39.59
CA ARG A 387 -10.86 -45.13 40.77
C ARG A 387 -10.35 -46.58 40.87
N ARG A 388 -10.01 -47.00 42.10
CA ARG A 388 -9.84 -48.40 42.49
C ARG A 388 -11.20 -49.04 42.79
N THR A 389 -11.45 -50.22 42.24
CA THR A 389 -12.44 -51.18 42.71
C THR A 389 -11.90 -51.89 43.96
N ALA A 390 -12.74 -52.05 44.98
CA ALA A 390 -12.44 -52.76 46.21
C ALA A 390 -13.00 -54.19 46.15
N SER A 391 -12.21 -55.16 46.60
CA SER A 391 -12.65 -56.52 46.91
C SER A 391 -13.10 -56.59 48.37
N ARG A 392 -14.42 -56.55 48.59
CA ARG A 392 -15.26 -57.53 49.31
C ARG A 392 -16.60 -56.91 49.68
#